data_AF-A0A7C4DB57-F1
#
_entry.id   AF-A0A7C4DB57-F1
#
_cell.length_a   1.000
_cell.length_b   1.000
_cell.length_c   1.000
_cell.angle_alpha   90.00
_cell.angle_beta   90.00
_cell.angle_gamma   90.00
#
_symmetry.space_group_name_H-M   'P 1'
#
loop_
_entity.id
_entity.type
_entity.pdbx_description
1 polymer ?
#
loop_
_entity_poly.entity_id
_entity_poly.type
_entity_poly.pdbx_seq_one_letter_code
_entity_poly.pdbx_strand_id
1 'polypeptide(L)'
;MMREFILIITFMVILAKLFESLFKKRDLNPIPGYIVAGLLVKYIAESNYVKSQLSGLAYISLIFFMLYIGLKLEPKVSLTSSSSISTSIAGVLAVYAFSIPILLYKNIDLFTAFLIATVLSNTSTEIVAVALDKKKVLDNYYWLVNASFLDDV
;
A
#
# COMPACT_ATOMS: atom_id res chain seq x y z
N MET A 1 -29.34 -8.61 -5.50
CA MET A 1 -28.28 -8.35 -4.49
C MET A 1 -27.12 -9.33 -4.59
N MET A 2 -27.24 -10.62 -4.27
CA MET A 2 -26.07 -11.53 -4.31
C MET A 2 -25.49 -11.74 -5.72
N ARG A 3 -26.35 -11.88 -6.75
CA ARG A 3 -25.91 -11.96 -8.16
C ARG A 3 -25.15 -10.71 -8.62
N GLU A 4 -25.63 -9.54 -8.23
CA GLU A 4 -25.03 -8.24 -8.57
C GLU A 4 -23.65 -8.10 -7.91
N PHE A 5 -23.53 -8.49 -6.63
CA PHE A 5 -22.26 -8.52 -5.91
C PHE A 5 -21.23 -9.43 -6.60
N ILE A 6 -21.62 -10.65 -6.97
CA ILE A 6 -20.74 -11.59 -7.68
C ILE A 6 -20.28 -11.00 -9.02
N LEU A 7 -21.20 -10.44 -9.81
CA LEU A 7 -20.86 -9.82 -11.10
C LEU A 7 -19.86 -8.67 -10.93
N ILE A 8 -20.05 -7.82 -9.92
CA ILE A 8 -19.16 -6.69 -9.64
C ILE A 8 -17.76 -7.18 -9.20
N ILE A 9 -17.67 -8.22 -8.37
CA ILE A 9 -16.38 -8.83 -8.01
C ILE A 9 -15.70 -9.41 -9.25
N THR A 10 -16.42 -10.17 -10.07
CA THR A 10 -15.87 -10.75 -11.29
C THR A 10 -15.33 -9.65 -12.21
N PHE A 11 -16.10 -8.58 -12.40
CA PHE A 11 -15.68 -7.43 -13.19
C PHE A 11 -14.46 -6.71 -12.59
N MET A 12 -14.42 -6.55 -11.27
CA MET A 12 -13.28 -5.98 -10.56
C MET A 12 -12.00 -6.80 -10.78
N VAL A 13 -12.08 -8.13 -10.68
CA VAL A 13 -10.94 -9.04 -10.90
C VAL A 13 -10.48 -8.97 -12.36
N ILE A 14 -11.41 -8.96 -13.31
CA ILE A 14 -11.09 -8.83 -14.75
C ILE A 14 -10.37 -7.51 -15.03
N LEU A 15 -10.90 -6.37 -14.54
CA LEU A 15 -10.26 -5.08 -14.71
C LEU A 15 -8.89 -5.04 -14.05
N ALA A 16 -8.76 -5.52 -12.81
CA ALA A 16 -7.48 -5.55 -12.11
C ALA A 16 -6.43 -6.36 -12.91
N LYS A 17 -6.81 -7.51 -13.47
CA LYS A 17 -5.92 -8.32 -14.32
C LYS A 17 -5.58 -7.66 -15.65
N LEU A 18 -6.54 -6.97 -16.26
CA LEU A 18 -6.32 -6.20 -17.48
C LEU A 18 -5.27 -5.12 -17.25
N PHE A 19 -5.45 -4.30 -16.21
CA PHE A 19 -4.49 -3.25 -15.85
C PHE A 19 -3.15 -3.82 -15.40
N GLU A 20 -3.14 -4.92 -14.63
CA GLU A 20 -1.89 -5.61 -14.29
C GLU A 20 -1.10 -6.00 -15.53
N SER A 21 -1.77 -6.60 -16.53
CA SER A 21 -1.14 -6.98 -17.80
C SER A 21 -0.59 -5.77 -18.54
N LEU A 22 -1.37 -4.68 -18.64
CA LEU A 22 -0.96 -3.44 -19.31
C LEU A 22 0.27 -2.81 -18.65
N PHE A 23 0.30 -2.76 -17.31
CA PHE A 23 1.42 -2.19 -16.57
C PHE A 23 2.66 -3.10 -16.64
N LYS A 24 2.48 -4.42 -16.47
CA LYS A 24 3.58 -5.40 -16.59
C LYS A 24 4.21 -5.39 -17.98
N LYS A 25 3.44 -5.22 -19.05
CA LYS A 25 3.97 -5.09 -20.43
C LYS A 25 4.91 -3.89 -20.61
N ARG A 26 4.87 -2.91 -19.71
CA ARG A 26 5.71 -1.72 -19.71
C ARG A 26 6.73 -1.69 -18.55
N ASP A 27 6.96 -2.83 -17.89
CA ASP A 27 7.79 -2.93 -16.68
C ASP A 27 7.39 -1.96 -15.55
N LEU A 28 6.12 -1.56 -15.52
CA LEU A 28 5.56 -0.71 -14.48
C LEU A 28 4.98 -1.56 -13.34
N ASN A 29 4.99 -0.98 -12.15
CA ASN A 29 4.33 -1.54 -10.98
C ASN A 29 2.80 -1.64 -11.24
N PRO A 30 2.15 -2.80 -11.02
CA PRO A 30 0.73 -2.96 -11.33
C PRO A 30 -0.23 -2.19 -10.40
N ILE A 31 0.23 -1.65 -9.28
CA ILE A 31 -0.63 -1.05 -8.24
C ILE A 31 -1.42 0.17 -8.67
N PRO A 32 -0.85 1.16 -9.38
CA PRO A 32 -1.67 2.23 -9.95
C PRO A 32 -2.75 1.68 -10.88
N GLY A 33 -2.48 0.57 -11.58
CA GLY A 33 -3.48 -0.16 -12.37
C GLY A 33 -4.63 -0.71 -11.54
N TYR A 34 -4.35 -1.30 -10.37
CA TYR A 34 -5.39 -1.75 -9.43
C TYR A 34 -6.21 -0.60 -8.86
N ILE A 35 -5.58 0.55 -8.58
CA ILE A 35 -6.27 1.76 -8.11
C ILE A 35 -7.23 2.27 -9.19
N VAL A 36 -6.78 2.34 -10.45
CA VAL A 36 -7.63 2.73 -11.58
C VAL A 36 -8.79 1.75 -11.75
N ALA A 37 -8.55 0.44 -11.65
CA ALA A 37 -9.60 -0.57 -11.68
C ALA A 37 -10.65 -0.34 -10.59
N GLY A 38 -10.21 -0.10 -9.34
CA GLY A 38 -11.10 0.19 -8.22
C GLY A 38 -11.93 1.47 -8.40
N LEU A 39 -11.32 2.53 -8.95
CA LEU A 39 -12.03 3.77 -9.29
C LEU A 39 -13.13 3.54 -10.34
N LEU A 40 -12.84 2.76 -11.38
CA LEU A 40 -13.85 2.42 -12.40
C LEU A 40 -14.99 1.58 -11.83
N VAL A 41 -14.68 0.59 -10.99
CA VAL A 41 -15.68 -0.24 -10.32
C VAL A 41 -16.57 0.59 -9.40
N LYS A 42 -16.02 1.60 -8.71
CA LYS A 42 -16.79 2.52 -7.86
C LYS A 42 -17.88 3.27 -8.64
N TYR A 43 -17.63 3.64 -9.90
CA TYR A 43 -18.64 4.31 -10.73
C TYR A 43 -19.76 3.37 -11.18
N ILE A 44 -19.49 2.07 -11.25
CA ILE A 44 -20.46 1.05 -11.70
C ILE A 44 -21.26 0.51 -10.51
N ALA A 45 -20.64 0.42 -9.33
CA ALA A 45 -21.31 -0.03 -8.11
C ALA A 45 -22.16 1.10 -7.53
N GLU A 46 -23.40 1.26 -8.03
CA GLU A 46 -24.32 2.30 -7.55
C GLU A 46 -24.91 1.94 -6.16
N SER A 47 -25.10 0.66 -5.87
CA SER A 47 -25.74 0.18 -4.64
C SER A 47 -24.87 0.32 -3.39
N ASN A 48 -25.41 0.98 -2.35
CA ASN A 48 -24.77 1.10 -1.03
C ASN A 48 -24.49 -0.26 -0.38
N TYR A 49 -25.34 -1.27 -0.65
CA TYR A 49 -25.12 -2.63 -0.16
C TYR A 49 -23.83 -3.23 -0.74
N VAL A 50 -23.61 -3.07 -2.05
CA VAL A 50 -22.39 -3.59 -2.71
C VAL A 50 -21.14 -2.87 -2.21
N LYS A 51 -21.20 -1.55 -2.02
CA LYS A 51 -20.07 -0.77 -1.47
C LYS A 51 -19.68 -1.25 -0.07
N SER A 52 -20.65 -1.52 0.80
CA SER A 52 -20.39 -2.02 2.16
C SER A 52 -19.73 -3.40 2.13
N GLN A 53 -20.20 -4.30 1.27
CA GLN A 53 -19.65 -5.66 1.16
C GLN A 53 -18.23 -5.65 0.56
N LEU A 54 -17.97 -4.81 -0.46
CA LEU A 54 -16.63 -4.63 -1.03
C LEU A 54 -15.66 -4.05 0.00
N SER A 55 -16.11 -3.09 0.83
CA SER A 55 -15.31 -2.54 1.92
C SER A 55 -14.92 -3.63 2.93
N GLY A 56 -15.89 -4.47 3.34
CA GLY A 56 -15.63 -5.62 4.20
C GLY A 56 -14.60 -6.59 3.60
N LEU A 57 -14.71 -6.89 2.30
CA LEU A 57 -13.75 -7.73 1.59
C LEU A 57 -12.33 -7.12 1.58
N ALA A 58 -12.23 -5.80 1.41
CA ALA A 58 -10.95 -5.09 1.42
C ALA A 58 -10.27 -5.16 2.79
N TYR A 59 -11.02 -4.98 3.89
CA TYR A 59 -10.48 -5.12 5.25
C TYR A 59 -9.98 -6.54 5.52
N ILE A 60 -10.77 -7.55 5.15
CA ILE A 60 -10.35 -8.96 5.30
C ILE A 60 -9.09 -9.25 4.49
N SER A 61 -9.02 -8.72 3.26
CA SER A 61 -7.86 -8.89 2.39
C SER A 61 -6.61 -8.22 2.98
N LEU A 62 -6.75 -7.05 3.60
CA LEU A 62 -5.65 -6.36 4.28
C LEU A 62 -5.11 -7.19 5.46
N ILE A 63 -6.00 -7.79 6.25
CA ILE A 63 -5.60 -8.67 7.36
C ILE A 63 -4.83 -9.89 6.84
N PHE A 64 -5.34 -10.57 5.81
CA PHE A 64 -4.64 -11.70 5.20
C PHE A 64 -3.32 -11.31 4.55
N PHE A 65 -3.26 -10.12 3.97
CA PHE A 65 -2.05 -9.56 3.42
C PHE A 65 -1.01 -9.35 4.52
N MET A 66 -1.33 -8.61 5.59
CA MET A 66 -0.43 -8.42 6.74
C MET A 66 0.04 -9.75 7.34
N LEU A 67 -0.87 -10.72 7.47
CA LEU A 67 -0.53 -12.08 7.92
C LEU A 67 0.47 -12.77 6.98
N TYR A 68 0.23 -12.70 5.67
CA TYR A 68 1.11 -13.26 4.65
C TYR A 68 2.51 -12.65 4.70
N ILE A 69 2.61 -11.33 4.89
CA ILE A 69 3.92 -10.67 5.04
C ILE A 69 4.61 -11.18 6.31
N GLY A 70 3.89 -11.25 7.43
CA GLY A 70 4.42 -11.79 8.69
C GLY A 70 4.97 -13.22 8.54
N LEU A 71 4.31 -14.08 7.74
CA LEU A 71 4.77 -15.43 7.43
C LEU A 71 6.05 -15.48 6.57
N LYS A 72 6.29 -14.44 5.77
CA LYS A 72 7.47 -14.33 4.90
C LYS A 72 8.69 -13.71 5.57
N LEU A 73 8.53 -13.10 6.74
CA LEU A 73 9.64 -12.57 7.50
C LEU A 73 10.55 -13.72 7.96
N GLU A 74 11.82 -13.68 7.53
CA GLU A 74 12.81 -14.61 8.03
C GLU A 74 13.22 -14.21 9.46
N PRO A 75 13.13 -15.12 10.46
CA PRO A 75 13.45 -14.80 11.86
C PRO A 75 14.94 -14.45 12.10
N LYS A 76 15.81 -14.65 11.10
CA LYS A 76 17.24 -14.30 11.17
C LYS A 76 17.53 -12.85 10.83
N VAL A 77 16.57 -12.11 10.28
CA VAL A 77 16.76 -10.68 9.99
C VAL A 77 16.45 -9.92 11.27
N SER A 78 17.50 -9.47 11.95
CA SER A 78 17.38 -8.70 13.20
C SER A 78 16.51 -7.46 12.98
N LEU A 79 15.29 -7.49 13.52
CA LEU A 79 14.38 -6.35 13.68
C LEU A 79 15.03 -5.22 14.50
N THR A 80 16.20 -5.48 15.10
CA THR A 80 16.95 -4.57 15.96
C THR A 80 18.28 -4.11 15.35
N SER A 81 18.51 -4.30 14.04
CA SER A 81 19.66 -3.65 13.41
C SER A 81 19.50 -2.13 13.55
N SER A 82 20.52 -1.47 14.11
CA SER A 82 20.53 -0.02 14.28
C SER A 82 20.27 0.73 12.98
N SER A 83 20.67 0.13 11.85
CA SER A 83 20.38 0.62 10.50
C SER A 83 18.89 0.57 10.14
N SER A 84 18.14 -0.47 10.52
CA SER A 84 16.71 -0.57 10.19
C SER A 84 15.91 0.45 10.99
N ILE A 85 16.17 0.55 12.29
CA ILE A 85 15.50 1.52 13.19
C ILE A 85 15.82 2.96 12.77
N SER A 86 17.09 3.26 12.51
CA SER A 86 17.47 4.62 12.07
C SER A 86 16.87 4.99 10.73
N THR A 87 16.73 4.03 9.81
CA THR A 87 16.12 4.28 8.49
C THR A 87 14.62 4.52 8.60
N SER A 88 13.90 3.75 9.42
CA SER A 88 12.49 3.98 9.74
C SER A 88 12.26 5.37 10.33
N ILE A 89 12.96 5.69 11.43
CA ILE A 89 12.82 6.99 12.10
C ILE A 89 13.18 8.15 11.15
N ALA A 90 14.28 8.02 10.40
CA ALA A 90 14.69 9.05 9.45
C ALA A 90 13.68 9.22 8.31
N GLY A 91 13.09 8.11 7.81
CA GLY A 91 12.06 8.12 6.79
C GLY A 91 10.81 8.85 7.25
N VAL A 92 10.28 8.49 8.42
CA VAL A 92 9.11 9.15 9.03
C VAL A 92 9.41 10.64 9.26
N LEU A 93 10.53 10.97 9.89
CA LEU A 93 10.91 12.37 10.14
C LEU A 93 11.07 13.18 8.86
N ALA A 94 11.64 12.60 7.80
CA ALA A 94 11.77 13.26 6.51
C ALA A 94 10.39 13.55 5.91
N VAL A 95 9.45 12.60 5.96
CA VAL A 95 8.08 12.82 5.47
C VAL A 95 7.42 13.98 6.23
N TYR A 96 7.54 14.03 7.56
CA TYR A 96 6.99 15.13 8.36
C TYR A 96 7.66 16.47 8.04
N ALA A 97 8.99 16.48 7.92
CA ALA A 97 9.77 17.68 7.65
C ALA A 97 9.44 18.31 6.29
N PHE A 98 9.07 17.51 5.28
CA PHE A 98 8.67 18.03 3.97
C PHE A 98 7.16 18.28 3.86
N SER A 99 6.32 17.37 4.35
CA SER A 99 4.86 17.46 4.17
C SER A 99 4.25 18.61 4.97
N ILE A 100 4.61 18.78 6.25
CA ILE A 100 4.00 19.79 7.12
C ILE A 100 4.24 21.21 6.58
N PRO A 101 5.47 21.64 6.23
CA PRO A 101 5.68 22.99 5.68
C PRO A 101 4.93 23.23 4.36
N ILE A 102 4.86 22.22 3.48
CA ILE A 102 4.12 22.34 2.22
C ILE A 102 2.62 22.49 2.47
N LEU A 103 2.06 21.75 3.43
CA LEU A 103 0.64 21.83 3.79
C LEU A 103 0.30 23.15 4.49
N LEU A 104 1.17 23.62 5.38
CA LEU A 104 1.04 24.95 6.01
C LEU A 104 1.12 26.08 4.97
N TYR A 105 2.01 25.97 3.99
CA TYR A 105 2.07 26.93 2.86
C TYR A 105 0.77 26.97 2.05
N LYS A 106 0.01 25.87 2.01
CA LYS A 106 -1.32 25.79 1.40
C LYS A 106 -2.46 26.22 2.33
N ASN A 107 -2.15 26.84 3.47
CA ASN A 107 -3.11 27.27 4.49
C ASN A 107 -3.94 26.12 5.10
N ILE A 108 -3.39 24.90 5.14
CA ILE A 108 -3.97 23.80 5.91
C ILE A 108 -3.57 24.00 7.38
N ASP A 109 -4.49 23.79 8.31
CA ASP A 109 -4.21 23.95 9.73
C ASP A 109 -3.18 22.92 10.21
N LEU A 110 -2.44 23.27 11.27
CA LEU A 110 -1.34 22.46 11.77
C LEU A 110 -1.79 21.05 12.18
N PHE A 111 -2.97 20.92 12.80
CA PHE A 111 -3.48 19.63 13.26
C PHE A 111 -3.81 18.71 12.07
N THR A 112 -4.52 19.22 11.06
CA THR A 112 -4.79 18.47 9.82
C THR A 112 -3.51 18.16 9.06
N ALA A 113 -2.54 19.08 9.03
CA ALA A 113 -1.24 18.84 8.40
C ALA A 113 -0.47 17.70 9.07
N PHE A 114 -0.48 17.64 10.41
CA PHE A 114 0.08 16.52 11.17
C PHE A 114 -0.63 15.20 10.83
N LEU A 115 -1.96 15.18 10.78
CA LEU A 115 -2.71 13.97 10.42
C LEU A 115 -2.37 13.48 9.00
N ILE A 116 -2.30 14.39 8.03
CA ILE A 116 -1.92 14.04 6.65
C ILE A 116 -0.48 13.52 6.60
N ALA A 117 0.45 14.14 7.33
CA ALA A 117 1.83 13.69 7.41
C ALA A 117 1.95 12.28 8.01
N THR A 118 1.19 11.97 9.06
CA THR A 118 1.11 10.62 9.65
C THR A 118 0.61 9.58 8.65
N VAL A 119 -0.42 9.93 7.87
CA VAL A 119 -0.95 9.02 6.84
C VAL A 119 0.06 8.81 5.71
N LEU A 120 0.83 9.85 5.36
CA LEU A 120 1.85 9.78 4.31
C LEU A 120 3.15 9.10 4.75
N SER A 121 3.46 9.09 6.06
CA SER A 121 4.68 8.46 6.57
C SER A 121 4.60 6.95 6.57
N ASN A 122 3.38 6.40 6.57
CA ASN A 122 3.22 4.97 6.46
C ASN A 122 3.65 4.49 5.06
N THR A 123 4.76 3.74 5.02
CA THR A 123 5.36 3.27 3.78
C THR A 123 4.98 1.81 3.55
N SER A 124 4.27 1.50 2.46
CA SER A 124 4.10 0.10 2.03
C SER A 124 5.32 -0.35 1.21
N THR A 125 6.41 -0.71 1.88
CA THR A 125 7.67 -1.08 1.18
C THR A 125 7.64 -2.45 0.52
N GLU A 126 6.70 -3.33 0.86
CA GLU A 126 6.61 -4.67 0.28
C GLU A 126 6.53 -4.62 -1.25
N ILE A 127 5.80 -3.63 -1.73
CA ILE A 127 5.65 -3.33 -3.15
C ILE A 127 7.01 -3.05 -3.80
N VAL A 128 7.85 -2.29 -3.11
CA VAL A 128 9.20 -1.93 -3.54
C VAL A 128 10.13 -3.14 -3.42
N ALA A 129 10.01 -3.92 -2.35
CA ALA A 129 10.76 -5.16 -2.16
C ALA A 129 10.49 -6.18 -3.28
N VAL A 130 9.22 -6.39 -3.63
CA VAL A 130 8.81 -7.25 -4.76
C VAL A 130 9.35 -6.73 -6.10
N ALA A 131 9.44 -5.40 -6.26
CA ALA A 131 10.02 -4.80 -7.46
C ALA A 131 11.56 -4.96 -7.52
N LEU A 132 12.25 -4.86 -6.37
CA LEU A 132 13.69 -5.02 -6.25
C LEU A 132 14.14 -6.47 -6.44
N ASP A 133 13.40 -7.41 -5.86
CA ASP A 133 13.61 -8.86 -6.00
C ASP A 133 13.52 -9.29 -7.48
N LYS A 134 12.49 -8.82 -8.20
CA LYS A 134 12.34 -9.08 -9.65
C LYS A 134 13.52 -8.59 -10.48
N LYS A 135 14.17 -7.50 -10.08
CA LYS A 135 15.31 -6.94 -10.81
C LYS A 135 16.66 -7.51 -10.35
N LYS A 136 16.70 -8.37 -9.32
CA LYS A 136 17.93 -8.92 -8.71
C LYS A 136 18.99 -7.85 -8.38
N VAL A 137 18.55 -6.64 -8.00
CA VAL A 137 19.45 -5.49 -7.81
C VAL A 137 20.11 -5.51 -6.44
N LEU A 138 19.50 -6.16 -5.45
CA LEU A 138 19.97 -6.19 -4.07
C LEU A 138 19.76 -7.59 -3.49
N ASP A 139 20.84 -8.26 -3.10
CA ASP A 139 20.80 -9.55 -2.39
C ASP A 139 20.22 -9.42 -0.96
N ASN A 140 20.01 -8.18 -0.48
CA ASN A 140 19.67 -7.91 0.90
C ASN A 140 18.65 -6.76 1.02
N TYR A 141 17.42 -6.95 0.52
CA TYR A 141 16.30 -5.99 0.65
C TYR A 141 15.48 -6.18 1.93
N TYR A 142 15.84 -7.15 2.76
CA TYR A 142 15.12 -7.50 4.00
C TYR A 142 15.08 -6.35 5.02
N TRP A 143 16.09 -5.47 5.04
CA TRP A 143 16.09 -4.28 5.91
C TRP A 143 14.99 -3.29 5.52
N LEU A 144 14.63 -3.19 4.24
CA LEU A 144 13.57 -2.30 3.76
C LEU A 144 12.19 -2.81 4.20
N VAL A 145 11.98 -4.12 4.06
CA VAL A 145 10.76 -4.79 4.54
C VAL A 145 10.64 -4.65 6.06
N ASN A 146 11.73 -4.83 6.79
CA ASN A 146 11.73 -4.66 8.25
C ASN A 146 11.46 -3.21 8.68
N ALA A 147 12.06 -2.22 7.99
CA ALA A 147 11.83 -0.81 8.29
C ALA A 147 10.35 -0.43 8.13
N SER A 148 9.70 -0.96 7.10
CA SER A 148 8.26 -0.80 6.85
C SER A 148 7.38 -1.41 7.91
N PHE A 149 7.73 -2.59 8.42
CA PHE A 149 7.01 -3.17 9.56
C PHE A 149 7.12 -2.31 10.82
N LEU A 150 8.26 -1.66 11.03
CA LEU A 150 8.43 -0.72 12.14
C LEU A 150 7.68 0.59 11.89
N ASP A 151 7.57 1.04 10.64
CA ASP A 151 6.80 2.23 10.25
C ASP A 151 5.27 2.00 10.32
N ASP A 152 4.82 0.75 10.16
CA ASP A 152 3.41 0.33 10.21
C ASP A 152 2.84 0.25 11.65
N VAL A 153 3.70 0.26 12.68
CA VAL A 153 3.34 0.17 14.12
C VAL A 153 3.27 1.54 14.77
#